data_AF-A0A9P5DYP5-F1
#
_entry.id   AF-A0A9P5DYP5-F1
#
_cell.length_a   1.000
_cell.length_b   1.000
_cell.length_c   1.000
_cell.angle_alpha   90.00
_cell.angle_beta   90.00
_cell.angle_gamma   90.00
#
_symmetry.space_group_name_H-M   'P 1'
#
loop_
_entity.id
_entity.type
_entity.pdbx_description
1 polymer ?
#
loop_
_entity_poly.entity_id
_entity_poly.type
_entity_poly.pdbx_seq_one_letter_code
_entity_poly.pdbx_strand_id
1 'polypeptide(L)'
;MASGVFTDNQTMYEYGKNYFLHGDGRGAIENFIYKNYTESGTGKILSQGQEAGRDQNHATLDIALLGVVMQQGYNQGDDLFATLGNASLHAYEYVGKYNVGYHVPYTWYNSYEGNQTVMSEIGRYKHRPGFELVFSHYNDIKVLDASWTGMYRDQTNGNSTAGVEGGGGDYENTSGGFDHLGYGTLLYRLSS
;
A
#
# COMPACT_ATOMS: atom_id res chain seq x y z
N MET A 1 -5.71 -15.91 0.76
CA MET A 1 -4.53 -16.43 0.05
C MET A 1 -3.57 -17.13 0.99
N ALA A 2 -3.03 -16.47 2.03
CA ALA A 2 -2.17 -17.07 3.05
C ALA A 2 -2.59 -18.47 3.54
N SER A 3 -3.84 -18.65 3.96
CA SER A 3 -4.35 -19.94 4.43
C SER A 3 -4.30 -21.03 3.35
N GLY A 4 -4.54 -20.67 2.09
CA GLY A 4 -4.42 -21.60 0.96
C GLY A 4 -2.98 -22.05 0.76
N VAL A 5 -2.02 -21.12 0.81
CA VAL A 5 -0.58 -21.43 0.71
C VAL A 5 -0.14 -22.30 1.89
N PHE A 6 -0.49 -21.93 3.12
CA PHE A 6 -0.06 -22.67 4.32
C PHE A 6 -0.62 -24.09 4.40
N THR A 7 -1.81 -24.34 3.83
CA THR A 7 -2.48 -25.64 3.88
C THR A 7 -2.36 -26.44 2.59
N ASP A 8 -1.50 -26.01 1.65
CA ASP A 8 -1.36 -26.59 0.31
C ASP A 8 -2.71 -26.73 -0.42
N ASN A 9 -3.63 -25.79 -0.19
CA ASN A 9 -4.98 -25.79 -0.74
C ASN A 9 -5.09 -24.81 -1.91
N GLN A 10 -4.85 -25.33 -3.12
CA GLN A 10 -4.89 -24.55 -4.35
C GLN A 10 -6.26 -23.88 -4.58
N THR A 11 -7.37 -24.57 -4.31
CA THR A 11 -8.72 -24.00 -4.48
C THR A 11 -8.91 -22.76 -3.60
N MET A 12 -8.44 -22.80 -2.35
CA MET A 12 -8.54 -21.65 -1.43
C MET A 12 -7.61 -20.51 -1.83
N TYR A 13 -6.41 -20.82 -2.33
CA TYR A 13 -5.50 -19.82 -2.89
C TYR A 13 -6.13 -19.11 -4.09
N GLU A 14 -6.60 -19.88 -5.06
CA GLU A 14 -7.25 -19.38 -6.28
C GLU A 14 -8.50 -18.57 -5.98
N TYR A 15 -9.31 -18.98 -4.99
CA TYR A 15 -10.44 -18.18 -4.54
C TYR A 15 -10.01 -16.78 -4.07
N GLY A 16 -8.97 -16.72 -3.24
CA GLY A 16 -8.44 -15.45 -2.74
C GLY A 16 -7.83 -14.57 -3.83
N LYS A 17 -7.07 -15.18 -4.76
CA LYS A 17 -6.51 -14.47 -5.92
C LYS A 17 -7.61 -13.92 -6.82
N ASN A 18 -8.60 -14.74 -7.16
CA ASN A 18 -9.72 -14.32 -8.01
C ASN A 18 -10.55 -13.22 -7.34
N TYR A 19 -10.76 -13.25 -6.02
CA TYR A 19 -11.41 -12.15 -5.32
C TYR A 19 -10.58 -10.86 -5.36
N PHE A 20 -9.26 -10.95 -5.19
CA PHE A 20 -8.37 -9.79 -5.32
C PHE A 20 -8.46 -9.15 -6.71
N LEU A 21 -8.54 -9.96 -7.77
CA LEU A 21 -8.59 -9.46 -9.15
C LEU A 21 -9.99 -8.98 -9.56
N HIS A 22 -11.04 -9.68 -9.16
CA HIS A 22 -12.38 -9.57 -9.76
C HIS A 22 -13.53 -9.58 -8.74
N GLY A 23 -13.24 -9.48 -7.44
CA GLY A 23 -14.27 -9.49 -6.41
C GLY A 23 -15.16 -8.24 -6.46
N ASP A 24 -16.40 -8.36 -5.99
CA ASP A 24 -17.37 -7.25 -5.99
C ASP A 24 -17.10 -6.21 -4.89
N GLY A 25 -16.22 -6.53 -3.93
CA GLY A 25 -15.91 -5.69 -2.78
C GLY A 25 -14.73 -4.74 -2.99
N ARG A 26 -14.49 -3.88 -2.00
CA ARG A 26 -13.36 -2.92 -2.00
C ARG A 26 -11.98 -3.56 -1.78
N GLY A 27 -11.94 -4.84 -1.42
CA GLY A 27 -10.71 -5.62 -1.39
C GLY A 27 -10.23 -6.09 -2.78
N ALA A 28 -11.05 -5.92 -3.82
CA ALA A 28 -10.63 -6.15 -5.20
C ALA A 28 -9.94 -4.90 -5.75
N ILE A 29 -8.82 -5.09 -6.45
CA ILE A 29 -7.96 -3.98 -6.89
C ILE A 29 -8.65 -3.00 -7.84
N GLU A 30 -9.54 -3.50 -8.70
CA GLU A 30 -10.35 -2.67 -9.61
C GLU A 30 -11.28 -1.72 -8.85
N ASN A 31 -11.80 -2.17 -7.70
CA ASN A 31 -12.75 -1.41 -6.88
C ASN A 31 -12.07 -0.56 -5.81
N PHE A 32 -10.85 -0.93 -5.42
CA PHE A 32 -10.00 -0.19 -4.50
C PHE A 32 -9.57 1.16 -5.11
N ILE A 33 -9.19 1.15 -6.39
CA ILE A 33 -8.77 2.34 -7.12
C ILE A 33 -10.01 3.13 -7.54
N TYR A 34 -10.23 4.25 -6.86
CA TYR A 34 -11.40 5.08 -7.12
C TYR A 34 -11.18 6.06 -8.28
N LYS A 35 -10.00 6.70 -8.33
CA LYS A 35 -9.72 7.73 -9.32
C LYS A 35 -8.23 7.85 -9.62
N ASN A 36 -7.90 7.93 -10.91
CA ASN A 36 -6.55 8.25 -11.37
C ASN A 36 -6.40 9.74 -11.67
N TYR A 37 -5.21 10.24 -11.37
CA TYR A 37 -4.76 11.59 -11.70
C TYR A 37 -3.39 11.53 -12.34
N THR A 38 -3.05 12.59 -13.08
CA THR A 38 -1.71 12.79 -13.61
C THR A 38 -1.02 13.89 -12.81
N GLU A 39 0.12 13.57 -12.22
CA GLU A 39 0.96 14.52 -11.51
C GLU A 39 1.54 15.55 -12.50
N SER A 40 1.34 16.83 -12.18
CA SER A 40 1.92 17.92 -12.99
C SER A 40 3.43 17.93 -12.89
N GLY A 41 4.12 18.17 -14.01
CA GLY A 41 5.58 18.22 -14.10
C GLY A 41 6.25 16.88 -14.36
N THR A 42 5.80 15.80 -13.72
CA THR A 42 6.38 14.45 -13.89
C THR A 42 5.59 13.58 -14.88
N GLY A 43 4.27 13.82 -14.99
CA GLY A 43 3.37 12.95 -15.76
C GLY A 43 3.03 11.62 -15.05
N LYS A 44 3.51 11.42 -13.81
CA LYS A 44 3.26 10.19 -13.05
C LYS A 44 1.76 10.00 -12.77
N ILE A 45 1.27 8.77 -12.83
CA ILE A 45 -0.11 8.46 -12.43
C ILE A 45 -0.16 8.32 -10.91
N LEU A 46 -1.09 9.02 -10.28
CA LEU A 46 -1.41 8.89 -8.86
C LEU A 46 -2.85 8.38 -8.73
N SER A 47 -3.04 7.30 -7.99
CA SER A 47 -4.35 6.64 -7.85
C SER A 47 -4.91 6.82 -6.44
N GLN A 48 -6.02 7.54 -6.33
CA GLN A 48 -6.75 7.67 -5.08
C GLN A 48 -7.41 6.34 -4.72
N GLY A 49 -7.03 5.81 -3.55
CA GLY A 49 -7.75 4.73 -2.89
C GLY A 49 -9.01 5.22 -2.19
N GLN A 50 -9.90 4.29 -1.92
CA GLN A 50 -11.23 4.52 -1.34
C GLN A 50 -11.20 5.06 0.12
N GLU A 51 -10.12 4.85 0.88
CA GLU A 51 -9.98 5.34 2.27
C GLU A 51 -9.35 6.74 2.39
N ALA A 52 -8.94 7.35 1.29
CA ALA A 52 -8.16 8.59 1.31
C ALA A 52 -8.88 9.77 2.02
N GLY A 53 -10.21 9.82 1.96
CA GLY A 53 -11.01 10.83 2.63
C GLY A 53 -11.59 10.40 3.99
N ARG A 54 -11.39 9.15 4.43
CA ARG A 54 -11.75 8.69 5.78
C ARG A 54 -10.69 9.16 6.76
N ASP A 55 -9.51 8.57 6.68
CA ASP A 55 -8.31 8.95 7.42
C ASP A 55 -7.07 8.27 6.84
N GLN A 56 -5.89 8.79 7.19
CA GLN A 56 -4.62 8.26 6.70
C GLN A 56 -4.18 6.97 7.40
N ASN A 57 -4.76 6.63 8.56
CA ASN A 57 -4.47 5.35 9.20
C ASN A 57 -5.02 4.20 8.35
N HIS A 58 -6.23 4.34 7.80
CA HIS A 58 -6.83 3.37 6.87
C HIS A 58 -6.17 3.42 5.50
N ALA A 59 -5.92 4.62 4.95
CA ALA A 59 -5.27 4.74 3.64
C ALA A 59 -3.87 4.10 3.61
N THR A 60 -3.09 4.23 4.69
CA THR A 60 -1.77 3.57 4.79
C THR A 60 -1.89 2.09 5.15
N LEU A 61 -2.93 1.66 5.90
CA LEU A 61 -3.22 0.26 6.17
C LEU A 61 -3.49 -0.53 4.89
N ASP A 62 -4.42 -0.05 4.08
CA ASP A 62 -4.85 -0.72 2.84
C ASP A 62 -3.65 -1.03 1.94
N ILE A 63 -2.78 -0.04 1.83
CA ILE A 63 -1.54 -0.06 1.05
C ILE A 63 -0.56 -1.10 1.60
N ALA A 64 -0.34 -1.17 2.92
CA ALA A 64 0.49 -2.20 3.54
C ALA A 64 -0.09 -3.62 3.29
N LEU A 65 -1.39 -3.81 3.49
CA LEU A 65 -2.05 -5.11 3.27
C LEU A 65 -2.05 -5.54 1.81
N LEU A 66 -2.25 -4.60 0.89
CA LEU A 66 -2.16 -4.83 -0.55
C LEU A 66 -0.78 -5.39 -0.92
N GLY A 67 0.28 -4.86 -0.30
CA GLY A 67 1.65 -5.33 -0.50
C GLY A 67 1.80 -6.81 -0.13
N VAL A 68 1.29 -7.18 1.04
CA VAL A 68 1.31 -8.57 1.53
C VAL A 68 0.55 -9.51 0.60
N VAL A 69 -0.64 -9.13 0.13
CA VAL A 69 -1.43 -9.94 -0.82
C VAL A 69 -0.67 -10.14 -2.13
N MET A 70 -0.11 -9.07 -2.69
CA MET A 70 0.65 -9.14 -3.94
C MET A 70 1.93 -9.98 -3.78
N GLN A 71 2.63 -9.86 -2.65
CA GLN A 71 3.82 -10.68 -2.36
C GLN A 71 3.47 -12.16 -2.17
N GLN A 72 2.32 -12.48 -1.57
CA GLN A 72 1.83 -13.86 -1.51
C GLN A 72 1.62 -14.42 -2.92
N GLY A 73 1.00 -13.67 -3.82
CA GLY A 73 0.83 -14.07 -5.22
C GLY A 73 2.18 -14.27 -5.93
N TYR A 74 3.07 -13.27 -5.80
CA TYR A 74 4.38 -13.28 -6.45
C TYR A 74 5.22 -14.48 -6.01
N ASN A 75 5.18 -14.84 -4.72
CA ASN A 75 5.85 -16.02 -4.18
C ASN A 75 5.27 -17.36 -4.68
N GLN A 76 4.06 -17.36 -5.27
CA GLN A 76 3.44 -18.52 -5.90
C GLN A 76 3.59 -18.51 -7.44
N GLY A 77 4.30 -17.52 -7.99
CA GLY A 77 4.50 -17.37 -9.43
C GLY A 77 3.43 -16.52 -10.14
N ASP A 78 2.48 -15.94 -9.40
CA ASP A 78 1.49 -15.00 -9.94
C ASP A 78 1.95 -13.55 -9.75
N ASP A 79 2.25 -12.84 -10.83
CA ASP A 79 2.71 -11.44 -10.76
C ASP A 79 1.55 -10.46 -10.50
N LEU A 80 1.06 -10.46 -9.26
CA LEU A 80 -0.02 -9.59 -8.84
C LEU A 80 0.39 -8.11 -8.75
N PHE A 81 1.68 -7.81 -8.60
CA PHE A 81 2.19 -6.44 -8.64
C PHE A 81 1.97 -5.79 -10.02
N ALA A 82 2.07 -6.57 -11.10
CA ALA A 82 1.85 -6.07 -12.47
C ALA A 82 0.37 -5.82 -12.82
N THR A 83 -0.57 -6.19 -11.94
CA THR A 83 -2.01 -6.11 -12.19
C THR A 83 -2.45 -4.70 -12.58
N LEU A 84 -3.33 -4.61 -13.59
CA LEU A 84 -3.87 -3.36 -14.13
C LEU A 84 -2.79 -2.34 -14.54
N GLY A 85 -1.62 -2.82 -15.01
CA GLY A 85 -0.52 -1.95 -15.41
C GLY A 85 0.17 -1.29 -14.21
N ASN A 86 0.45 -2.08 -13.16
CA ASN A 86 1.02 -1.62 -11.90
C ASN A 86 0.12 -0.62 -11.15
N ALA A 87 -1.21 -0.78 -11.21
CA ALA A 87 -2.12 0.20 -10.66
C ALA A 87 -1.96 0.40 -9.14
N SER A 88 -1.50 -0.65 -8.44
CA SER A 88 -1.12 -0.55 -7.04
C SER A 88 0.03 0.44 -6.83
N LEU A 89 1.09 0.45 -7.67
CA LEU A 89 2.20 1.43 -7.61
C LEU A 89 1.66 2.86 -7.59
N HIS A 90 0.71 3.18 -8.46
CA HIS A 90 0.12 4.52 -8.51
C HIS A 90 -0.62 4.88 -7.21
N ALA A 91 -1.20 3.90 -6.52
CA ALA A 91 -1.84 4.10 -5.22
C ALA A 91 -0.82 4.28 -4.09
N TYR A 92 0.27 3.51 -4.10
CA TYR A 92 1.41 3.71 -3.20
C TYR A 92 2.01 5.11 -3.35
N GLU A 93 2.21 5.56 -4.59
CA GLU A 93 2.74 6.90 -4.87
C GLU A 93 1.78 8.00 -4.41
N TYR A 94 0.46 7.82 -4.61
CA TYR A 94 -0.56 8.76 -4.12
C TYR A 94 -0.53 8.90 -2.59
N VAL A 95 -0.59 7.76 -1.88
CA VAL A 95 -0.62 7.74 -0.41
C VAL A 95 0.70 8.22 0.18
N GLY A 96 1.83 7.77 -0.40
CA GLY A 96 3.16 8.20 -0.01
C GLY A 96 3.32 9.71 -0.15
N LYS A 97 3.01 10.27 -1.32
CA LYS A 97 3.11 11.71 -1.60
C LYS A 97 2.33 12.54 -0.59
N TYR A 98 1.09 12.16 -0.31
CA TYR A 98 0.27 12.91 0.63
C TYR A 98 0.83 12.88 2.06
N ASN A 99 1.27 11.71 2.51
CA ASN A 99 1.71 11.51 3.89
C ASN A 99 3.14 12.00 4.16
N VAL A 100 3.96 12.22 3.12
CA VAL A 100 5.25 12.95 3.24
C VAL A 100 5.08 14.48 3.21
N GLY A 101 3.84 14.98 3.21
CA GLY A 101 3.50 16.39 3.37
C GLY A 101 3.16 17.16 2.09
N TYR A 102 3.11 16.50 0.94
CA TYR A 102 2.72 17.14 -0.31
C TYR A 102 1.21 17.06 -0.54
N HIS A 103 0.70 17.90 -1.44
CA HIS A 103 -0.70 17.84 -1.86
C HIS A 103 -0.90 16.82 -2.98
N VAL A 104 -2.06 16.17 -2.94
CA VAL A 104 -2.59 15.30 -3.99
C VAL A 104 -4.00 15.77 -4.38
N PRO A 105 -4.40 15.64 -5.65
CA PRO A 105 -5.78 15.90 -6.06
C PRO A 105 -6.74 14.88 -5.43
N TYR A 106 -7.97 15.30 -5.13
CA TYR A 106 -8.98 14.44 -4.51
C TYR A 106 -10.33 14.59 -5.20
N THR A 107 -11.02 13.47 -5.39
CA THR A 107 -12.38 13.40 -5.93
C THR A 107 -13.24 12.87 -4.80
N TRP A 108 -14.33 13.58 -4.52
CA TRP A 108 -15.31 13.17 -3.54
C TRP A 108 -15.74 11.71 -3.76
N TYR A 109 -15.51 10.89 -2.74
CA TYR A 109 -15.91 9.50 -2.70
C TYR A 109 -17.15 9.29 -1.82
N ASN A 110 -18.18 8.64 -2.38
CA ASN A 110 -19.37 8.23 -1.63
C ASN A 110 -19.21 6.77 -1.21
N SER A 111 -19.00 6.54 0.09
CA SER A 111 -18.95 5.19 0.66
C SER A 111 -20.26 4.83 1.36
N TYR A 112 -20.47 3.56 1.65
CA TYR A 112 -21.63 3.12 2.45
C TYR A 112 -21.51 3.57 3.92
N GLU A 113 -20.31 3.90 4.39
CA GLU A 113 -20.02 4.37 5.76
C GLU A 113 -20.15 5.89 5.90
N GLY A 114 -20.26 6.60 4.78
CA GLY A 114 -20.44 8.05 4.77
C GLY A 114 -19.79 8.73 3.56
N ASN A 115 -20.19 9.96 3.31
CA ASN A 115 -19.63 10.76 2.23
C ASN A 115 -18.28 11.35 2.65
N GLN A 116 -17.23 10.99 1.92
CA GLN A 116 -15.89 11.53 2.10
C GLN A 116 -15.67 12.69 1.12
N THR A 117 -16.11 13.89 1.51
CA THR A 117 -16.15 15.07 0.60
C THR A 117 -14.81 15.75 0.40
N VAL A 118 -13.84 15.50 1.28
CA VAL A 118 -12.50 16.11 1.25
C VAL A 118 -11.42 15.07 1.56
N MET A 119 -10.18 15.36 1.16
CA MET A 119 -9.02 14.58 1.59
C MET A 119 -8.86 14.71 3.11
N SER A 120 -8.66 13.59 3.80
CA SER A 120 -8.61 13.60 5.26
C SER A 120 -7.21 13.96 5.76
N GLU A 121 -7.13 14.92 6.68
CA GLU A 121 -5.90 15.24 7.44
C GLU A 121 -5.76 14.35 8.69
N ILE A 122 -6.80 13.58 9.04
CA ILE A 122 -6.78 12.72 10.24
C ILE A 122 -5.71 11.64 10.06
N GLY A 123 -4.79 11.55 11.01
CA GLY A 123 -3.70 10.57 11.00
C GLY A 123 -2.60 10.86 9.99
N ARG A 124 -2.64 11.99 9.26
CA ARG A 124 -1.54 12.37 8.37
C ARG A 124 -0.24 12.49 9.16
N TYR A 125 0.87 12.10 8.54
CA TYR A 125 2.22 12.04 9.15
C TYR A 125 2.40 10.95 10.21
N LYS A 126 1.38 10.15 10.52
CA LYS A 126 1.60 8.94 11.31
C LYS A 126 2.29 7.92 10.42
N HIS A 127 3.45 7.45 10.87
CA HIS A 127 4.24 6.48 10.17
C HIS A 127 3.71 5.07 10.41
N ARG A 128 3.75 4.23 9.36
CA ARG A 128 3.29 2.84 9.38
C ARG A 128 4.25 2.00 8.55
N PRO A 129 4.63 0.79 9.02
CA PRO A 129 5.47 -0.11 8.24
C PRO A 129 4.71 -0.73 7.05
N GLY A 130 5.45 -1.26 6.08
CA GLY A 130 4.94 -1.95 4.89
C GLY A 130 5.47 -1.39 3.57
N PHE A 131 6.09 -0.21 3.57
CA PHE A 131 6.58 0.43 2.34
C PHE A 131 7.93 -0.11 1.87
N GLU A 132 8.68 -0.82 2.72
CA GLU A 132 9.89 -1.53 2.31
C GLU A 132 9.65 -2.55 1.21
N LEU A 133 8.63 -3.40 1.40
CA LEU A 133 8.23 -4.41 0.44
C LEU A 133 7.95 -3.79 -0.92
N VAL A 134 7.12 -2.76 -0.91
CA VAL A 134 6.60 -2.13 -2.11
C VAL A 134 7.71 -1.43 -2.86
N PHE A 135 8.53 -0.64 -2.16
CA PHE A 135 9.65 0.03 -2.80
C PHE A 135 10.63 -0.99 -3.36
N SER A 136 11.01 -2.00 -2.59
CA SER A 136 11.97 -3.02 -3.06
C SER A 136 11.44 -3.72 -4.31
N HIS A 137 10.15 -4.04 -4.35
CA HIS A 137 9.55 -4.65 -5.53
C HIS A 137 9.55 -3.70 -6.74
N TYR A 138 8.97 -2.51 -6.61
CA TYR A 138 8.78 -1.63 -7.77
C TYR A 138 10.05 -0.91 -8.20
N ASN A 139 10.84 -0.39 -7.26
CA ASN A 139 12.09 0.31 -7.57
C ASN A 139 13.22 -0.67 -7.90
N ASP A 140 13.49 -1.64 -7.04
CA ASP A 140 14.71 -2.44 -7.17
C ASP A 140 14.54 -3.61 -8.14
N ILE A 141 13.40 -4.31 -8.09
CA ILE A 141 13.14 -5.47 -8.97
C ILE A 141 12.58 -5.03 -10.32
N LYS A 142 11.55 -4.18 -10.33
CA LYS A 142 10.86 -3.74 -11.57
C LYS A 142 11.51 -2.52 -12.23
N VAL A 143 12.42 -1.81 -11.54
CA VAL A 143 13.09 -0.61 -12.05
C VAL A 143 12.11 0.47 -12.50
N LEU A 144 11.04 0.64 -11.72
CA LEU A 144 10.00 1.65 -11.93
C LEU A 144 10.15 2.81 -10.95
N ASP A 145 9.61 3.95 -11.33
CA ASP A 145 9.66 5.16 -10.51
C ASP A 145 8.67 5.10 -9.32
N ALA A 146 9.19 4.64 -8.17
CA ALA A 146 8.50 4.59 -6.88
C ALA A 146 9.00 5.69 -5.91
N SER A 147 9.29 6.89 -6.42
CA SER A 147 9.91 7.98 -5.65
C SER A 147 9.15 8.39 -4.38
N TRP A 148 7.82 8.53 -4.43
CA TRP A 148 7.03 8.96 -3.28
C TRP A 148 6.90 7.85 -2.23
N THR A 149 6.79 6.61 -2.70
CA THR A 149 6.83 5.41 -1.87
C THR A 149 8.16 5.31 -1.14
N GLY A 150 9.27 5.56 -1.85
CA GLY A 150 10.61 5.58 -1.27
C GLY A 150 10.77 6.66 -0.23
N MET A 151 10.32 7.88 -0.52
CA MET A 151 10.37 8.98 0.44
C MET A 151 9.56 8.68 1.71
N TYR A 152 8.37 8.08 1.58
CA TYR A 152 7.55 7.69 2.75
C TYR A 152 8.21 6.58 3.58
N ARG A 153 8.76 5.56 2.91
CA ARG A 153 9.57 4.53 3.58
C ARG A 153 10.72 5.17 4.35
N ASP A 154 11.48 6.05 3.72
CA ASP A 154 12.68 6.63 4.32
C ASP A 154 12.33 7.49 5.54
N GLN A 155 11.22 8.25 5.49
CA GLN A 155 10.69 8.96 6.66
C GLN A 155 10.24 8.01 7.77
N THR A 156 9.52 6.94 7.42
CA THR A 156 9.06 5.91 8.37
C THR A 156 10.25 5.25 9.08
N ASN A 157 11.30 4.90 8.33
CA ASN A 157 12.52 4.30 8.86
C ASN A 157 13.38 5.26 9.66
N GLY A 158 13.41 6.54 9.27
CA GLY A 158 14.10 7.60 10.00
C GLY A 158 13.52 7.85 11.40
N ASN A 159 12.29 7.40 11.66
CA ASN A 159 11.68 7.43 12.99
C ASN A 159 12.21 6.31 13.93
N SER A 160 13.00 5.37 13.41
CA SER A 160 13.71 4.35 14.17
C SER A 160 15.16 4.76 14.41
N THR A 161 15.69 4.47 15.61
CA THR A 161 17.10 4.74 15.95
C THR A 161 18.09 3.99 15.07
N ALA A 162 17.65 2.87 14.47
CA ALA A 162 18.47 2.07 13.58
C ALA A 162 18.33 2.45 12.09
N GLY A 163 17.45 3.40 11.74
CA GLY A 163 17.21 3.79 10.34
C GLY A 163 16.59 2.67 9.48
N VAL A 164 15.87 1.76 10.13
CA VAL A 164 15.24 0.59 9.50
C VAL A 164 13.78 0.49 9.91
N GLU A 165 13.01 -0.22 9.12
CA GLU A 165 11.60 -0.49 9.40
C GLU A 165 11.51 -1.39 10.64
N GLY A 166 10.99 -0.82 11.72
CA GLY A 166 10.63 -1.52 12.95
C GLY A 166 9.45 -2.48 12.77
N GLY A 167 9.12 -3.19 13.84
CA GLY A 167 8.03 -4.16 13.89
C GLY A 167 6.79 -3.64 14.59
N GLY A 168 5.91 -4.58 14.95
CA GLY A 168 4.72 -4.29 15.72
C GLY A 168 5.04 -3.59 17.05
N GLY A 169 4.38 -2.46 17.33
CA GLY A 169 4.56 -1.65 18.54
C GLY A 169 5.61 -0.53 18.43
N ASP A 170 6.39 -0.46 17.35
CA ASP A 170 7.41 0.59 17.17
C ASP A 170 6.83 1.91 16.63
N TYR A 171 5.57 1.91 16.17
CA TYR A 171 4.95 3.06 15.49
C TYR A 171 3.78 3.67 16.28
N GLU A 172 3.02 2.86 17.02
CA GLU A 172 2.02 3.30 18.00
C GLU A 172 1.61 2.16 18.95
N ASN A 173 0.96 2.51 20.06
CA ASN A 173 0.49 1.55 21.09
C ASN A 173 -0.97 1.06 20.88
N THR A 174 -1.57 1.38 19.72
CA THR A 174 -2.93 0.99 19.34
C THR A 174 -2.87 0.00 18.17
N SER A 175 -4.02 -0.45 17.67
CA SER A 175 -4.09 -1.50 16.64
C SER A 175 -3.26 -1.21 15.40
N GLY A 176 -3.16 0.05 14.94
CA GLY A 176 -2.41 0.38 13.73
C GLY A 176 -0.91 0.11 13.83
N GLY A 177 -0.37 0.09 15.06
CA GLY A 177 0.99 -0.35 15.34
C GLY A 177 1.21 -1.86 15.23
N PHE A 178 0.14 -2.68 15.11
CA PHE A 178 0.20 -4.15 15.07
C PHE A 178 -0.44 -4.75 13.81
N ASP A 179 -1.09 -3.95 12.96
CA ASP A 179 -1.79 -4.44 11.76
C ASP A 179 -0.86 -5.04 10.69
N HIS A 180 0.43 -4.68 10.72
CA HIS A 180 1.46 -5.19 9.83
C HIS A 180 2.66 -5.66 10.64
N LEU A 181 3.28 -6.78 10.24
CA LEU A 181 4.39 -7.37 10.98
C LEU A 181 5.59 -6.43 11.09
N GLY A 182 5.83 -5.65 10.03
CA GLY A 182 6.99 -4.78 9.88
C GLY A 182 8.25 -5.57 9.52
N TYR A 183 9.41 -5.08 9.96
CA TYR A 183 10.73 -5.66 9.64
C TYR A 183 11.04 -5.78 8.15
N GLY A 184 10.39 -4.98 7.30
CA GLY A 184 10.54 -5.07 5.85
C GLY A 184 11.95 -4.75 5.36
N THR A 185 12.75 -3.99 6.11
CA THR A 185 14.17 -3.80 5.79
C THR A 185 14.91 -5.13 5.78
N LEU A 186 14.63 -6.03 6.74
CA LEU A 186 15.24 -7.35 6.80
C LEU A 186 14.69 -8.28 5.70
N LEU A 187 13.39 -8.18 5.42
CA LEU A 187 12.70 -9.12 4.55
C LEU A 187 12.85 -8.82 3.05
N TYR A 188 12.98 -7.55 2.68
CA TYR A 188 12.81 -7.12 1.28
C TYR A 188 13.94 -6.28 0.71
N ARG A 189 14.68 -5.53 1.55
CA ARG A 189 15.69 -4.60 1.04
C ARG A 189 16.87 -5.34 0.40
N LEU A 190 17.16 -5.03 -0.86
CA LEU A 190 18.20 -5.71 -1.64
C LEU A 190 19.61 -5.12 -1.45
N SER A 191 19.72 -3.88 -0.98
CA SER A 191 20.99 -3.22 -0.68
C SER A 191 20.88 -2.29 0.53
N SER A 192 21.86 -2.37 1.42
CA SER A 192 21.99 -1.56 2.65
C SER A 192 22.72 -0.24 2.42
#